data_AF-A0A497AMU9-F1
#
_entry.id   AF-A0A497AMU9-F1
#
_cell.length_a   1.000
_cell.length_b   1.000
_cell.length_c   1.000
_cell.angle_alpha   90.00
_cell.angle_beta   90.00
_cell.angle_gamma   90.00
#
_symmetry.space_group_name_H-M   'P 1'
#
loop_
_entity.id
_entity.type
_entity.pdbx_description
1 polymer ?
#
loop_
_entity_poly.entity_id
_entity_poly.type
_entity_poly.pdbx_seq_one_letter_code
_entity_poly.pdbx_strand_id
1 'polypeptide(L)'
;MRAKIQTLARRPDVRWALVALLVYTLTTFAMMYPASLNLNSRIIGEERGDAYEYTHQLWWFKQALLDPDKSQTRLTLINHPVGVEHPFMLTMASVGLLALPFSLLFSPAVAYNSQILLSFILSGMTMYWFSAELTGSRKAGLVGGFIFAFFLNKTGHVMAGHLPQ
;
A
#
# COMPACT_ATOMS: atom_id res chain seq x y z
N MET A 1 17.64 -14.08 30.64
CA MET A 1 18.19 -12.97 29.85
C MET A 1 17.09 -11.92 29.67
N ARG A 2 16.96 -10.95 30.60
CA ARG A 2 15.92 -9.90 30.50
C ARG A 2 16.48 -8.77 29.65
N ALA A 3 15.99 -8.61 28.42
CA ALA A 3 16.26 -7.41 27.64
C ALA A 3 15.70 -6.23 28.44
N LYS A 4 16.58 -5.38 28.99
CA LYS A 4 16.19 -4.08 29.49
C LYS A 4 15.68 -3.33 28.27
N ILE A 5 14.35 -3.25 28.11
CA ILE A 5 13.71 -2.23 27.28
C ILE A 5 14.05 -0.92 28.00
N GLN A 6 15.23 -0.38 27.71
CA GLN A 6 15.58 0.96 28.09
C GLN A 6 14.55 1.83 27.40
N THR A 7 13.72 2.51 28.19
CA THR A 7 12.81 3.55 27.72
C THR A 7 13.65 4.64 27.07
N LEU A 8 13.92 4.49 25.77
CA LEU A 8 14.68 5.41 24.98
C LEU A 8 13.73 6.53 24.55
N ALA A 9 13.60 7.53 25.41
CA ALA A 9 13.22 8.87 24.97
C ALA A 9 14.36 9.50 24.13
N ARG A 10 14.84 8.79 23.09
CA ARG A 10 15.72 9.37 22.09
C ARG A 10 14.85 10.16 21.14
N ARG A 11 15.08 11.48 21.09
CA ARG A 11 14.42 12.34 20.11
C ARG A 11 14.60 11.74 18.71
N PRO A 12 13.55 11.67 17.89
CA PRO A 12 13.69 11.22 16.51
C PRO A 12 14.68 12.13 15.81
N ASP A 13 15.78 11.55 15.29
CA ASP A 13 16.71 12.31 14.47
C ASP A 13 16.06 12.51 13.11
N VAL A 14 15.46 13.70 12.96
CA VAL A 14 14.73 14.10 11.76
C VAL A 14 15.60 13.97 10.52
N ARG A 15 16.91 14.21 10.61
CA ARG A 15 17.82 14.11 9.46
C ARG A 15 17.85 12.68 8.92
N TRP A 16 18.02 11.68 9.78
CA TRP A 16 18.02 10.29 9.35
C TRP A 16 16.65 9.79 8.90
N ALA A 17 15.57 10.29 9.51
CA ALA A 17 14.22 9.99 9.05
C ALA A 17 13.97 10.53 7.63
N LEU A 18 14.44 11.75 7.33
CA LEU A 18 14.36 12.34 5.99
C LEU A 18 15.23 11.58 4.98
N VAL A 19 16.43 11.16 5.37
CA VAL A 19 17.29 10.31 4.53
C VAL A 19 16.59 8.99 4.20
N ALA A 20 16.03 8.31 5.20
CA ALA A 20 15.29 7.07 5.01
C ALA A 20 14.07 7.28 4.09
N LEU A 21 13.28 8.32 4.34
CA LEU A 21 12.13 8.68 3.52
C LEU A 21 12.53 8.92 2.06
N LEU A 22 13.61 9.67 1.82
CA LEU A 22 14.12 9.95 0.48
C LEU A 22 14.57 8.67 -0.21
N VAL A 23 15.39 7.84 0.45
CA VAL A 23 15.90 6.59 -0.10
C VAL A 23 14.75 5.65 -0.48
N TYR A 24 13.78 5.46 0.42
CA TYR A 24 12.65 4.58 0.15
C TYR A 24 11.74 5.14 -0.94
N THR A 25 11.48 6.45 -0.94
CA THR A 25 10.67 7.08 -2.00
C THR A 25 11.33 6.95 -3.37
N LEU A 26 12.61 7.29 -3.49
CA LEU A 26 13.34 7.19 -4.76
C LEU A 26 13.40 5.74 -5.26
N THR A 27 13.67 4.79 -4.37
CA THR A 27 13.72 3.37 -4.72
C THR A 27 12.35 2.87 -5.18
N THR A 28 11.29 3.17 -4.44
CA THR A 28 9.91 2.82 -4.82
C THR A 28 9.55 3.41 -6.18
N PHE A 29 9.84 4.69 -6.42
CA PHE A 29 9.54 5.35 -7.69
C PHE A 29 10.34 4.76 -8.86
N ALA A 30 11.61 4.41 -8.64
CA ALA A 30 12.46 3.78 -9.64
C ALA A 30 11.98 2.36 -9.97
N MET A 31 11.63 1.56 -8.97
CA MET A 31 11.13 0.19 -9.16
C MET A 31 9.76 0.16 -9.85
N MET A 32 8.90 1.14 -9.57
CA MET A 32 7.55 1.23 -10.13
C MET A 32 7.49 2.12 -11.38
N TYR A 33 8.64 2.51 -11.94
CA TYR A 33 8.70 3.25 -13.19
C TYR A 33 8.20 2.36 -14.35
N PRO A 34 7.41 2.88 -15.31
CA PRO A 34 6.98 4.27 -15.47
C PRO A 34 5.64 4.62 -14.79
N ALA A 35 4.98 3.66 -14.14
CA ALA A 35 3.67 3.86 -13.54
C ALA A 35 3.69 4.86 -12.37
N SER A 36 4.78 4.94 -11.61
CA SER A 36 5.00 5.94 -10.55
C SER A 36 4.89 7.40 -11.02
N LEU A 37 5.13 7.67 -12.30
CA LEU A 37 5.00 9.00 -12.93
C LEU A 37 3.72 9.16 -13.77
N ASN A 38 2.97 8.07 -13.97
CA ASN A 38 1.83 7.97 -14.87
C ASN A 38 0.63 7.33 -14.14
N LEU A 39 0.32 7.84 -12.95
CA LEU A 39 -0.59 7.20 -11.98
C LEU A 39 -2.02 6.97 -12.48
N ASN A 40 -2.48 7.68 -13.53
CA ASN A 40 -3.82 7.51 -14.09
C ASN A 40 -3.82 6.66 -15.38
N SER A 41 -2.71 6.66 -16.14
CA SER A 41 -2.64 5.99 -17.44
C SER A 41 -2.00 4.61 -17.40
N ARG A 42 -1.36 4.23 -16.28
CA ARG A 42 -0.76 2.91 -16.09
C ARG A 42 -1.06 2.39 -14.69
N ILE A 43 -1.48 1.14 -14.59
CA ILE A 43 -1.69 0.45 -13.31
C ILE A 43 -0.41 -0.33 -12.99
N ILE A 44 0.06 -0.24 -11.74
CA ILE A 44 1.21 -1.03 -11.26
C ILE A 44 0.81 -2.51 -11.16
N GLY A 45 1.64 -3.41 -11.69
CA GLY A 45 1.40 -4.87 -11.69
C GLY A 45 1.25 -5.44 -13.09
N GLU A 46 0.96 -6.74 -13.17
CA GLU A 46 0.82 -7.47 -14.42
C GLU A 46 -0.41 -6.98 -15.21
N GLU A 47 -0.22 -6.83 -16.52
CA GLU A 47 -1.32 -6.48 -17.41
C GLU A 47 -2.36 -7.60 -17.41
N ARG A 48 -3.64 -7.26 -17.17
CA ARG A 48 -4.75 -8.22 -16.97
C ARG A 48 -4.62 -9.11 -15.73
N GLY A 49 -3.76 -8.77 -14.77
CA GLY A 49 -3.69 -9.42 -13.46
C GLY A 49 -4.63 -8.82 -12.42
N ASP A 50 -4.37 -9.14 -11.15
CA ASP A 50 -5.23 -8.78 -10.00
C ASP A 50 -5.33 -7.27 -9.77
N ALA A 51 -4.39 -6.49 -10.34
CA ALA A 51 -4.38 -5.04 -10.21
C ALA A 51 -5.69 -4.39 -10.71
N TYR A 52 -6.28 -4.95 -11.78
CA TYR A 52 -7.56 -4.48 -12.31
C TYR A 52 -8.72 -4.82 -11.39
N GLU A 53 -8.68 -6.01 -10.78
CA GLU A 53 -9.67 -6.42 -9.80
C GLU A 53 -9.61 -5.48 -8.58
N TYR A 54 -8.44 -5.30 -7.97
CA TYR A 54 -8.29 -4.39 -6.82
C TYR A 54 -8.66 -2.95 -7.18
N THR A 55 -8.30 -2.47 -8.37
CA THR A 55 -8.73 -1.14 -8.84
C THR A 55 -10.25 -1.03 -8.92
N HIS A 56 -10.93 -2.04 -9.46
CA HIS A 56 -12.38 -2.12 -9.49
C HIS A 56 -12.97 -2.22 -8.09
N GLN A 57 -12.39 -3.03 -7.19
CA GLN A 57 -12.84 -3.18 -5.80
C GLN A 57 -12.76 -1.85 -5.04
N LEU A 58 -11.68 -1.08 -5.18
CA LEU A 58 -11.55 0.25 -4.56
C LEU A 58 -12.60 1.23 -5.07
N TRP A 59 -12.89 1.20 -6.38
CA TRP A 59 -13.95 1.99 -6.97
C TRP A 59 -15.34 1.56 -6.45
N TRP A 60 -15.63 0.25 -6.45
CA TRP A 60 -16.91 -0.29 -5.99
C TRP A 60 -17.13 -0.02 -4.51
N PHE A 61 -16.10 -0.13 -3.69
CA PHE A 61 -16.15 0.19 -2.26
C PHE A 61 -16.61 1.64 -2.05
N LYS A 62 -16.05 2.60 -2.79
CA LYS A 62 -16.53 3.98 -2.78
C LYS A 62 -18.00 4.07 -3.20
N GLN A 63 -18.40 3.40 -4.27
CA GLN A 63 -19.80 3.42 -4.74
C GLN A 63 -20.76 2.93 -3.66
N ALA A 64 -20.50 1.75 -3.09
CA ALA A 64 -21.32 1.15 -2.05
C ALA A 64 -21.28 1.90 -0.71
N LEU A 65 -20.22 2.67 -0.44
CA LEU A 65 -20.15 3.51 0.75
C LEU A 65 -20.99 4.80 0.62
N LEU A 66 -21.06 5.36 -0.58
CA LEU A 66 -21.74 6.65 -0.84
C LEU A 66 -23.21 6.48 -1.25
N ASP A 67 -23.60 5.30 -1.70
CA ASP A 67 -24.91 4.99 -2.24
C ASP A 67 -25.58 3.90 -1.40
N PRO A 68 -26.61 4.22 -0.59
CA PRO A 68 -27.30 3.26 0.26
C PRO A 68 -27.95 2.10 -0.49
N ASP A 69 -28.26 2.27 -1.78
CA ASP A 69 -28.91 1.24 -2.59
C ASP A 69 -27.90 0.18 -3.09
N LYS A 70 -26.59 0.45 -2.95
CA LYS A 70 -25.51 -0.46 -3.34
C LYS A 70 -24.98 -1.23 -2.13
N SER A 71 -24.78 -2.53 -2.31
CA SER A 71 -24.12 -3.39 -1.32
C SER A 71 -22.63 -3.57 -1.64
N GLN A 72 -21.80 -3.65 -0.60
CA GLN A 72 -20.38 -3.98 -0.73
C GLN A 72 -20.16 -5.44 -1.17
N THR A 73 -21.09 -6.34 -0.88
CA THR A 73 -20.99 -7.77 -1.21
C THR A 73 -21.65 -8.11 -2.54
N ARG A 74 -22.64 -7.33 -2.98
CA ARG A 74 -23.38 -7.59 -4.21
C ARG A 74 -22.81 -6.80 -5.37
N LEU A 75 -22.15 -7.49 -6.29
CA LEU A 75 -21.55 -6.91 -7.48
C LEU A 75 -22.54 -7.01 -8.64
N THR A 76 -23.21 -5.91 -8.98
CA THR A 76 -24.26 -5.90 -10.02
C THR A 76 -23.70 -5.81 -11.43
N LEU A 77 -22.47 -5.30 -11.59
CA LEU A 77 -21.82 -5.15 -12.89
C LEU A 77 -21.06 -6.41 -13.32
N ILE A 78 -20.67 -7.26 -12.37
CA ILE A 78 -20.03 -8.55 -12.66
C ILE A 78 -21.11 -9.59 -12.90
N ASN A 79 -21.01 -10.36 -13.98
CA ASN A 79 -22.03 -11.36 -14.37
C ASN A 79 -23.43 -10.74 -14.63
N HIS A 80 -23.46 -9.55 -15.22
CA HIS A 80 -24.72 -8.91 -15.63
C HIS A 80 -25.51 -9.83 -16.59
N PRO A 81 -26.85 -9.96 -16.46
CA PRO A 81 -27.76 -9.22 -15.57
C PRO A 81 -27.95 -9.84 -14.18
N VAL A 82 -27.40 -11.02 -13.93
CA VAL A 82 -27.66 -11.76 -12.69
C VAL A 82 -26.92 -11.13 -11.50
N GLY A 83 -25.71 -10.63 -11.73
CA GLY A 83 -24.82 -10.18 -10.66
C GLY A 83 -24.05 -11.34 -10.01
N VAL A 84 -23.25 -11.00 -9.00
CA VAL A 84 -22.57 -11.96 -8.11
C VAL A 84 -22.66 -11.49 -6.66
N GLU A 85 -22.95 -12.40 -5.74
CA GLU A 85 -22.71 -12.20 -4.31
C GLU A 85 -21.29 -12.64 -3.96
N HIS A 86 -20.49 -11.72 -3.44
CA HIS A 86 -19.10 -11.94 -3.05
C HIS A 86 -18.88 -11.43 -1.61
N PRO A 87 -19.25 -12.22 -0.58
CA PRO A 87 -19.15 -11.80 0.82
C PRO A 87 -17.70 -11.51 1.26
N PHE A 88 -16.71 -12.13 0.59
CA PHE A 88 -15.30 -11.89 0.88
C PHE A 88 -14.81 -10.46 0.56
N MET A 89 -15.59 -9.66 -0.17
CA MET A 89 -15.31 -8.23 -0.35
C MET A 89 -15.14 -7.49 0.99
N LEU A 90 -15.86 -7.93 2.04
CA LEU A 90 -15.79 -7.32 3.36
C LEU A 90 -14.42 -7.48 4.02
N THR A 91 -13.63 -8.50 3.64
CA THR A 91 -12.25 -8.66 4.13
C THR A 91 -11.33 -7.55 3.67
N MET A 92 -11.68 -6.85 2.58
CA MET A 92 -10.94 -5.71 2.02
C MET A 92 -11.47 -4.35 2.48
N ALA A 93 -12.40 -4.30 3.44
CA ALA A 93 -12.98 -3.05 3.90
C ALA A 93 -11.92 -2.08 4.46
N SER A 94 -10.91 -2.59 5.18
CA SER A 94 -9.80 -1.78 5.69
C SER A 94 -8.96 -1.17 4.55
N VAL A 95 -8.69 -1.95 3.51
CA VAL A 95 -7.97 -1.52 2.30
C VAL A 95 -8.77 -0.43 1.58
N GLY A 96 -10.08 -0.61 1.45
CA GLY A 96 -11.00 0.37 0.87
C GLY A 96 -11.07 1.67 1.67
N LEU A 97 -11.13 1.59 3.01
CA LEU A 97 -11.14 2.77 3.90
C LEU A 97 -9.83 3.57 3.79
N LEU A 98 -8.67 2.90 3.77
CA LEU A 98 -7.37 3.55 3.61
C LEU A 98 -7.23 4.22 2.24
N ALA A 99 -7.91 3.70 1.21
CA ALA A 99 -7.91 4.28 -0.13
C ALA A 99 -8.84 5.51 -0.26
N LEU A 100 -9.80 5.71 0.66
CA LEU A 100 -10.85 6.73 0.52
C LEU A 100 -10.34 8.14 0.18
N PRO A 101 -9.30 8.69 0.85
CA PRO A 101 -8.80 10.02 0.49
C PRO A 101 -8.44 10.14 -0.98
N PHE A 102 -7.90 9.06 -1.57
CA PHE A 102 -7.55 9.03 -2.98
C PHE A 102 -8.76 8.72 -3.86
N SER A 103 -9.58 7.73 -3.50
CA SER A 103 -10.76 7.32 -4.27
C SER A 103 -11.82 8.42 -4.35
N LEU A 104 -11.93 9.29 -3.34
CA LEU A 104 -12.86 10.42 -3.34
C LEU A 104 -12.40 11.55 -4.27
N LEU A 105 -11.10 11.82 -4.34
CA LEU A 105 -10.52 12.96 -5.04
C LEU A 105 -10.03 12.65 -6.45
N PHE A 106 -9.68 11.40 -6.73
CA PHE A 106 -8.99 10.99 -7.96
C PHE A 106 -9.65 9.77 -8.62
N SER A 107 -9.12 9.40 -9.79
CA SER A 107 -9.50 8.19 -10.53
C SER A 107 -9.17 6.91 -9.73
N PRO A 108 -9.84 5.79 -9.99
CA PRO A 108 -9.51 4.49 -9.38
C PRO A 108 -8.05 4.06 -9.58
N ALA A 109 -7.47 4.29 -10.76
CA ALA A 109 -6.08 3.96 -11.05
C ALA A 109 -5.11 4.73 -10.14
N VAL A 110 -5.33 6.04 -9.98
CA VAL A 110 -4.55 6.88 -9.05
C VAL A 110 -4.68 6.37 -7.61
N ALA A 111 -5.88 5.98 -7.17
CA ALA A 111 -6.09 5.46 -5.82
C ALA A 111 -5.31 4.17 -5.57
N TYR A 112 -5.43 3.20 -6.47
CA TYR A 112 -4.69 1.93 -6.42
C TYR A 112 -3.17 2.17 -6.41
N ASN A 113 -2.65 2.92 -7.38
CA ASN A 113 -1.22 3.16 -7.51
C ASN A 113 -0.64 3.91 -6.31
N SER A 114 -1.36 4.93 -5.81
CA SER A 114 -0.93 5.69 -4.63
C SER A 114 -0.81 4.77 -3.41
N GLN A 115 -1.74 3.83 -3.25
CA GLN A 115 -1.73 2.89 -2.14
C GLN A 115 -0.56 1.90 -2.22
N ILE A 116 -0.21 1.41 -3.42
CA ILE A 116 0.99 0.61 -3.63
C ILE A 116 2.25 1.41 -3.28
N LEU A 117 2.41 2.62 -3.81
CA LEU A 117 3.60 3.45 -3.55
C LEU A 117 3.76 3.75 -2.05
N LEU A 118 2.66 4.13 -1.38
CA LEU A 118 2.65 4.41 0.04
C LEU A 118 2.93 3.15 0.88
N SER A 119 2.45 1.98 0.46
CA SER A 119 2.74 0.72 1.15
C SER A 119 4.25 0.49 1.30
N PHE A 120 5.03 0.66 0.23
CA PHE A 120 6.49 0.48 0.28
C PHE A 120 7.17 1.53 1.16
N ILE A 121 6.82 2.79 0.96
CA ILE A 121 7.43 3.91 1.69
C ILE A 121 7.14 3.79 3.18
N LEU A 122 5.88 3.55 3.56
CA LEU A 122 5.46 3.48 4.96
C LEU A 122 5.94 2.20 5.65
N SER A 123 5.96 1.04 4.95
CA SER A 123 6.58 -0.18 5.48
C SER A 123 8.08 0.03 5.77
N GLY A 124 8.81 0.63 4.83
CA GLY A 124 10.23 0.93 5.02
C GLY A 124 10.49 1.89 6.18
N MET A 125 9.68 2.95 6.29
CA MET A 125 9.78 3.92 7.39
C MET A 125 9.47 3.30 8.75
N THR A 126 8.43 2.46 8.83
CA THR A 126 8.03 1.81 10.08
C THR A 126 9.12 0.84 10.54
N MET A 127 9.66 0.03 9.61
CA MET A 127 10.74 -0.89 9.93
C MET A 127 12.06 -0.16 10.23
N TYR A 128 12.32 0.98 9.57
CA TYR A 128 13.45 1.84 9.92
C TYR A 128 13.41 2.27 11.38
N TRP A 129 12.27 2.77 11.86
CA TRP A 129 12.11 3.16 13.26
C TRP A 129 12.25 1.96 14.19
N PHE A 130 11.61 0.85 13.86
CA PHE A 130 11.68 -0.37 14.65
C PHE A 130 13.12 -0.90 14.79
N SER A 131 13.84 -1.06 13.68
CA SER A 131 15.23 -1.52 13.69
C SER A 131 16.17 -0.53 14.35
N ALA A 132 15.98 0.78 14.16
CA ALA A 132 16.78 1.79 14.81
C ALA A 132 16.58 1.80 16.33
N GLU A 133 15.35 1.56 16.79
CA GLU A 133 15.02 1.45 18.21
C GLU A 133 15.63 0.20 18.84
N LEU A 134 15.51 -0.95 18.15
CA LEU A 134 16.02 -2.23 18.65
C LEU A 134 17.56 -2.28 18.72
N THR A 135 18.24 -1.69 17.74
CA THR A 135 19.70 -1.78 17.61
C THR A 135 20.43 -0.56 18.17
N GLY A 136 19.72 0.54 18.41
CA GLY A 136 20.31 1.84 18.72
C GLY A 136 21.09 2.48 17.56
N SER A 137 21.07 1.88 16.35
CA SER A 137 21.83 2.31 15.17
C SER A 137 20.92 2.74 14.02
N ARG A 138 21.05 4.00 13.58
CA ARG A 138 20.27 4.54 12.44
C ARG A 138 20.62 3.88 11.11
N LYS A 139 21.89 3.50 10.92
CA LYS A 139 22.34 2.77 9.73
C LYS A 139 21.72 1.39 9.65
N ALA A 140 21.67 0.67 10.79
CA ALA A 140 20.98 -0.61 10.87
C ALA A 140 19.46 -0.45 10.63
N GLY A 141 18.87 0.64 11.14
CA GLY A 141 17.52 1.06 10.79
C GLY A 141 17.30 1.19 9.28
N LEU A 142 18.18 1.95 8.60
CA LEU A 142 18.06 2.23 7.17
C LEU A 142 18.15 0.94 6.34
N VAL A 143 19.09 0.06 6.68
CA VAL A 143 19.24 -1.24 6.00
C VAL A 143 18.05 -2.16 6.30
N GLY A 144 17.60 -2.24 7.56
CA GLY A 144 16.46 -3.05 7.95
C GLY A 144 15.16 -2.63 7.27
N GLY A 145 14.92 -1.32 7.20
CA GLY A 145 13.75 -0.78 6.49
C GLY A 145 13.82 -1.01 4.99
N PHE A 146 14.99 -0.89 4.36
CA PHE A 146 15.16 -1.22 2.95
C PHE A 146 14.85 -2.70 2.67
N ILE A 147 15.43 -3.61 3.45
CA ILE A 147 15.19 -5.06 3.28
C ILE A 147 13.70 -5.37 3.44
N PHE A 148 13.04 -4.82 4.45
CA PHE A 148 11.63 -5.08 4.70
C PHE A 148 10.68 -4.44 3.68
N ALA A 149 11.02 -3.27 3.13
CA ALA A 149 10.21 -2.66 2.09
C ALA A 149 10.33 -3.39 0.75
N PHE A 150 11.53 -3.86 0.40
CA PHE A 150 11.86 -4.31 -0.96
C PHE A 150 12.22 -5.80 -1.06
N PHE A 151 11.89 -6.61 -0.06
CA PHE A 151 12.13 -8.07 -0.16
C PHE A 151 11.31 -8.69 -1.30
N LEU A 152 11.87 -9.75 -1.87
CA LEU A 152 11.42 -10.28 -3.16
C LEU A 152 9.95 -10.76 -3.16
N ASN A 153 9.47 -11.28 -2.03
CA ASN A 153 8.09 -11.75 -1.93
C ASN A 153 7.08 -10.59 -1.98
N LYS A 154 7.32 -9.48 -1.27
CA LYS A 154 6.47 -8.29 -1.36
C LYS A 154 6.50 -7.68 -2.75
N THR A 155 7.68 -7.57 -3.37
CA THR A 155 7.79 -7.08 -4.75
C THR A 155 7.10 -8.02 -5.74
N GLY A 156 7.17 -9.33 -5.53
CA GLY A 156 6.48 -10.33 -6.36
C GLY A 156 4.96 -10.20 -6.28
N HIS A 157 4.41 -9.95 -5.10
CA HIS A 157 2.98 -9.66 -4.94
C HIS A 157 2.56 -8.39 -5.70
N VAL A 158 3.36 -7.31 -5.67
CA VAL A 158 3.06 -6.12 -6.47
C VAL A 158 3.08 -6.46 -7.95
N MET A 159 4.07 -7.23 -8.39
CA MET A 159 4.18 -7.60 -9.80
C MET A 159 2.96 -8.38 -10.29
N ALA A 160 2.35 -9.22 -9.45
CA ALA A 160 1.07 -9.87 -9.76
C ALA A 160 -0.14 -8.92 -9.71
N GLY A 161 0.02 -7.74 -9.11
CA GLY A 161 -1.05 -6.75 -8.94
C GLY A 161 -1.79 -6.84 -7.60
N HIS A 162 -1.33 -7.69 -6.68
CA HIS A 162 -1.96 -7.84 -5.36
C HIS A 162 -1.75 -6.60 -4.49
N LEU A 163 -2.84 -6.01 -4.00
CA LEU A 163 -2.79 -4.78 -3.20
C LEU A 163 -2.45 -5.03 -1.70
N PRO A 164 -3.00 -6.05 -1.01
CA PRO A 164 -2.61 -6.36 0.36
C PRO A 164 -1.24 -7.07 0.37
N GLN A 165 -0.26 -6.48 1.08
CA GLN A 165 1.14 -6.91 1.09
C GLN A 165 1.82 -6.71 2.43
#